data_AF-A0A409VS14-F1
#
_entry.id   AF-A0A409VS14-F1
#
_cell.length_a   1.000
_cell.length_b   1.000
_cell.length_c   1.000
_cell.angle_alpha   90.00
_cell.angle_beta   90.00
_cell.angle_gamma   90.00
#
_symmetry.space_group_name_H-M   'P 1'
#
loop_
_entity.id
_entity.type
_entity.pdbx_description
1 polymer ?
#
loop_
_entity_poly.entity_id
_entity_poly.type
_entity_poly.pdbx_seq_one_letter_code
_entity_poly.pdbx_strand_id
1 'polypeptide(L)'
;MTPEKAQRHMAKWGAVLTGGDKLISSTLADFLPLSDYRRPIRFSAVYFPAWIINAELEANVTYEKSQQNAVTVFRNSSTIGAHMPVLSAAPLWSPDQDAYEPVPFTEALLHQHGEEVQCIPYTVSPFSLLDIPKSSEDSTWTIAQYLQVRPSTIKPTLFSAAPLLIPVYLAQYELGRLEAGDKAGETVTLFIQAHINGGGIMAERLSNTEGPAGSAFQVFNSLGLSKDFDLDAEVLDLSIVAPNRVRVESTSLRPIKDSTSAIADWLESFLRSSHYIEKLAAMGQLDSDDDPRIRELTEEEEDVLSEYFRLGSEIGMIKRIVDAMAEASENTRVIQIGKGALPKLESAEQASSTLKAKLKELEAKRAEVKPSWWKEWEASSSQQKS
;
A
#
# COMPACT_ATOMS: atom_id res chain seq x y z
N MET A 1 12.02 -8.30 16.37
CA MET A 1 11.61 -7.93 17.75
C MET A 1 11.54 -9.22 18.56
N THR A 2 11.88 -9.26 19.85
CA THR A 2 11.72 -10.49 20.65
C THR A 2 10.25 -10.73 21.08
N PRO A 3 9.82 -11.98 21.32
CA PRO A 3 8.46 -12.30 21.76
C PRO A 3 8.00 -11.55 23.03
N GLU A 4 8.83 -11.57 24.08
CA GLU A 4 8.52 -10.89 25.36
C GLU A 4 8.38 -9.37 25.16
N LYS A 5 9.19 -8.76 24.29
CA LYS A 5 9.08 -7.33 23.98
C LYS A 5 7.77 -7.02 23.24
N ALA A 6 7.39 -7.86 22.28
CA ALA A 6 6.10 -7.73 21.58
C ALA A 6 4.91 -7.85 22.53
N GLN A 7 4.94 -8.81 23.46
CA GLN A 7 3.89 -8.98 24.48
C GLN A 7 3.75 -7.73 25.37
N ARG A 8 4.86 -7.10 25.76
CA ARG A 8 4.84 -5.88 26.59
C ARG A 8 4.28 -4.68 25.85
N HIS A 9 4.70 -4.48 24.60
CA HIS A 9 4.15 -3.42 23.75
C HIS A 9 2.64 -3.57 23.57
N MET A 10 2.15 -4.80 23.39
CA MET A 10 0.72 -5.08 23.26
C MET A 10 -0.02 -5.06 24.62
N ALA A 11 0.66 -5.19 25.76
CA ALA A 11 0.03 -5.35 27.06
C ALA A 11 -0.87 -4.18 27.43
N LYS A 12 -0.43 -2.94 27.18
CA LYS A 12 -1.24 -1.73 27.40
C LYS A 12 -2.59 -1.85 26.69
N TRP A 13 -2.56 -2.19 25.40
CA TRP A 13 -3.75 -2.29 24.59
C TRP A 13 -4.60 -3.52 24.96
N GLY A 14 -3.97 -4.64 25.27
CA GLY A 14 -4.66 -5.81 25.82
C GLY A 14 -5.42 -5.46 27.11
N ALA A 15 -4.82 -4.69 28.01
CA ALA A 15 -5.50 -4.21 29.23
C ALA A 15 -6.67 -3.26 28.92
N VAL A 16 -6.48 -2.28 28.03
CA VAL A 16 -7.56 -1.36 27.59
C VAL A 16 -8.74 -2.13 27.00
N LEU A 17 -8.47 -3.07 26.09
CA LEU A 17 -9.49 -3.82 25.36
C LEU A 17 -10.22 -4.83 26.23
N THR A 18 -9.59 -5.33 27.30
CA THR A 18 -10.16 -6.37 28.17
C THR A 18 -10.82 -5.85 29.46
N GLY A 19 -11.06 -4.53 29.57
CA GLY A 19 -11.80 -3.94 30.68
C GLY A 19 -10.93 -3.28 31.77
N GLY A 20 -9.66 -3.00 31.48
CA GLY A 20 -8.80 -2.15 32.31
C GLY A 20 -8.07 -2.87 33.46
N ASP A 21 -8.23 -4.18 33.63
CA ASP A 21 -7.43 -4.94 34.59
C ASP A 21 -5.94 -4.80 34.27
N LYS A 22 -5.12 -4.54 35.29
CA LYS A 22 -3.68 -4.28 35.16
C LYS A 22 -3.31 -3.13 34.20
N LEU A 23 -4.18 -2.14 33.95
CA LEU A 23 -3.89 -1.06 33.00
C LEU A 23 -2.60 -0.29 33.33
N ILE A 24 -2.40 0.07 34.60
CA ILE A 24 -1.23 0.84 35.05
C ILE A 24 0.05 0.01 34.84
N SER A 25 0.07 -1.22 35.34
CA SER A 25 1.25 -2.07 35.23
C SER A 25 1.55 -2.48 33.79
N SER A 26 0.51 -2.66 32.96
CA SER A 26 0.66 -2.94 31.53
C SER A 26 1.15 -1.74 30.72
N THR A 27 0.78 -0.53 31.12
CA THR A 27 1.32 0.71 30.52
C THR A 27 2.80 0.91 30.88
N LEU A 28 3.22 0.47 32.07
CA LEU A 28 4.60 0.56 32.54
C LEU A 28 5.48 -0.62 32.14
N ALA A 29 4.91 -1.67 31.52
CA ALA A 29 5.61 -2.92 31.21
C ALA A 29 6.80 -2.74 30.24
N ASP A 30 6.74 -1.73 29.38
CA ASP A 30 7.85 -1.37 28.48
C ASP A 30 9.04 -0.75 29.23
N PHE A 31 8.80 -0.13 30.41
CA PHE A 31 9.81 0.57 31.20
C PHE A 31 10.30 -0.23 32.40
N LEU A 32 9.44 -1.07 33.00
CA LEU A 32 9.71 -1.82 34.23
C LEU A 32 9.68 -3.31 33.95
N PRO A 33 10.84 -3.96 33.71
CA PRO A 33 10.86 -5.34 33.22
C PRO A 33 10.36 -6.41 34.19
N LEU A 34 10.10 -6.04 35.45
CA LEU A 34 9.61 -6.93 36.50
C LEU A 34 8.13 -6.69 36.85
N SER A 35 7.43 -5.79 36.16
CA SER A 35 6.02 -5.53 36.43
C SER A 35 5.13 -6.68 35.95
N ASP A 36 4.19 -7.11 36.77
CA ASP A 36 3.12 -8.01 36.35
C ASP A 36 2.17 -7.26 35.39
N TYR A 37 2.07 -7.71 34.14
CA TYR A 37 1.28 -7.07 33.09
C TYR A 37 0.24 -8.04 32.51
N ARG A 38 -0.71 -7.51 31.75
CA ARG A 38 -1.72 -8.32 31.04
C ARG A 38 -1.04 -9.13 29.94
N ARG A 39 -0.85 -10.43 30.17
CA ARG A 39 -0.32 -11.36 29.16
C ARG A 39 -1.44 -11.91 28.27
N PRO A 40 -1.15 -12.21 27.00
CA PRO A 40 -2.11 -12.88 26.13
C PRO A 40 -2.34 -14.33 26.57
N ILE A 41 -3.53 -14.86 26.29
CA ILE A 41 -3.88 -16.27 26.51
C ILE A 41 -3.30 -17.17 25.41
N ARG A 42 -3.04 -16.62 24.22
CA ARG A 42 -2.35 -17.28 23.11
C ARG A 42 -1.45 -16.29 22.41
N PHE A 43 -0.27 -16.74 22.02
CA PHE A 43 0.74 -15.92 21.36
C PHE A 43 1.44 -16.77 20.30
N SER A 44 1.57 -16.24 19.08
CA SER A 44 2.19 -16.94 17.95
C SER A 44 3.02 -15.99 17.10
N ALA A 45 4.18 -16.47 16.64
CA ALA A 45 4.98 -15.82 15.61
C ALA A 45 4.53 -16.30 14.22
N VAL A 46 4.28 -15.38 13.30
CA VAL A 46 3.88 -15.71 11.93
C VAL A 46 4.63 -14.86 10.90
N TYR A 47 4.86 -15.44 9.73
CA TYR A 47 5.18 -14.69 8.52
C TYR A 47 3.92 -14.49 7.70
N PHE A 48 3.49 -13.23 7.58
CA PHE A 48 2.33 -12.86 6.79
C PHE A 48 2.76 -12.49 5.36
N PRO A 49 2.21 -13.13 4.33
CA PRO A 49 2.60 -12.87 2.95
C PRO A 49 2.01 -11.55 2.46
N ALA A 50 2.84 -10.80 1.75
CA ALA A 50 2.51 -9.56 1.06
C ALA A 50 3.13 -9.56 -0.34
N TRP A 51 2.59 -8.71 -1.20
CA TRP A 51 3.16 -8.37 -2.49
C TRP A 51 3.52 -6.90 -2.51
N ILE A 52 4.76 -6.58 -2.88
CA ILE A 52 5.18 -5.20 -3.14
C ILE A 52 5.04 -4.95 -4.63
N ILE A 53 4.13 -4.04 -4.98
CA ILE A 53 3.72 -3.77 -6.35
C ILE A 53 4.39 -2.49 -6.85
N ASN A 54 5.02 -2.61 -8.00
CA ASN A 54 5.51 -1.51 -8.81
C ASN A 54 4.78 -1.55 -10.15
N ALA A 55 4.09 -0.47 -10.51
CA ALA A 55 3.28 -0.46 -11.71
C ALA A 55 3.23 0.92 -12.35
N GLU A 56 3.20 0.95 -13.68
CA GLU A 56 2.72 2.11 -14.42
C GLU A 56 1.45 1.70 -15.15
N LEU A 57 0.37 2.44 -14.89
CA LEU A 57 -0.94 2.20 -15.47
C LEU A 57 -1.35 3.38 -16.35
N GLU A 58 -1.88 3.08 -17.54
CA GLU A 58 -2.51 4.06 -18.43
C GLU A 58 -4.02 3.83 -18.42
N ALA A 59 -4.83 4.89 -18.36
CA ALA A 59 -6.28 4.81 -18.37
C ALA A 59 -6.92 6.04 -19.00
N ASN A 60 -8.12 5.87 -19.57
CA ASN A 60 -8.94 7.00 -20.01
C ASN A 60 -9.75 7.50 -18.80
N VAL A 61 -9.56 8.78 -18.48
CA VAL A 61 -10.19 9.41 -17.32
C VAL A 61 -11.02 10.62 -17.75
N THR A 62 -12.06 10.90 -16.99
CA THR A 62 -12.77 12.18 -17.05
C THR A 62 -12.30 13.02 -15.87
N TYR A 63 -11.57 14.09 -16.15
CA TYR A 63 -11.06 15.03 -15.16
C TYR A 63 -11.68 16.40 -15.41
N GLU A 64 -12.38 16.98 -14.42
CA GLU A 64 -13.08 18.28 -14.56
C GLU A 64 -13.94 18.39 -15.85
N LYS A 65 -14.61 17.28 -16.23
CA LYS A 65 -15.44 17.13 -17.45
C LYS A 65 -14.67 17.01 -18.77
N SER A 66 -13.34 17.06 -18.76
CA SER A 66 -12.51 16.77 -19.94
C SER A 66 -12.08 15.30 -19.94
N GLN A 67 -12.11 14.66 -21.11
CA GLN A 67 -11.56 13.31 -21.27
C GLN A 67 -10.08 13.41 -21.63
N GLN A 68 -9.25 12.63 -20.93
CA GLN A 68 -7.83 12.57 -21.20
C GLN A 68 -7.26 11.19 -20.84
N ASN A 69 -6.11 10.86 -21.43
CA ASN A 69 -5.37 9.66 -21.07
C ASN A 69 -4.44 10.00 -19.90
N ALA A 70 -4.71 9.36 -18.76
CA ALA A 70 -3.90 9.48 -17.56
C ALA A 70 -2.85 8.36 -17.53
N VAL A 71 -1.67 8.69 -17.04
CA VAL A 71 -0.64 7.71 -16.66
C VAL A 71 -0.38 7.89 -15.17
N THR A 72 -0.41 6.82 -14.41
CA THR A 72 -0.18 6.83 -12.95
C THR A 72 0.88 5.80 -12.61
N VAL A 73 1.85 6.20 -11.79
CA VAL A 73 2.93 5.35 -11.31
C VAL A 73 2.68 4.99 -9.85
N PHE A 74 2.67 3.70 -9.58
CA PHE A 74 2.64 3.10 -8.26
C PHE A 74 4.02 2.56 -7.95
N ARG A 75 4.57 2.94 -6.79
CA ARG A 75 5.91 2.52 -6.38
C ARG A 75 5.88 1.95 -4.97
N ASN A 76 6.40 0.75 -4.80
CA ASN A 76 6.44 0.04 -3.52
C ASN A 76 5.09 0.04 -2.80
N SER A 77 4.00 -0.09 -3.56
CA SER A 77 2.65 -0.20 -3.02
C SER A 77 2.43 -1.62 -2.53
N SER A 78 2.12 -1.81 -1.25
CA SER A 78 1.91 -3.17 -0.74
C SER A 78 0.47 -3.63 -0.93
N THR A 79 0.27 -4.87 -1.36
CA THR A 79 -1.00 -5.59 -1.21
C THR A 79 -0.76 -6.87 -0.41
N ILE A 80 -1.85 -7.50 0.02
CA ILE A 80 -1.80 -8.76 0.76
C ILE A 80 -1.50 -9.93 -0.16
N GLY A 81 -0.78 -10.91 0.36
CA GLY A 81 -0.54 -12.19 -0.30
C GLY A 81 -1.49 -13.30 0.15
N ALA A 82 -2.21 -13.11 1.27
CA ALA A 82 -3.17 -14.08 1.79
C ALA A 82 -4.47 -13.44 2.25
N HIS A 83 -5.58 -14.16 2.02
CA HIS A 83 -6.87 -13.87 2.62
C HIS A 83 -6.99 -14.54 3.98
N MET A 84 -6.91 -13.74 5.03
CA MET A 84 -7.19 -14.05 6.42
C MET A 84 -8.02 -12.90 6.98
N PRO A 85 -9.25 -13.17 7.45
CA PRO A 85 -10.11 -12.13 8.02
C PRO A 85 -9.35 -11.27 9.05
N VAL A 86 -9.61 -9.97 9.06
CA VAL A 86 -8.90 -8.96 9.88
C VAL A 86 -7.44 -8.74 9.47
N LEU A 87 -6.58 -9.78 9.48
CA LEU A 87 -5.15 -9.60 9.20
C LEU A 87 -4.89 -9.08 7.79
N SER A 88 -5.67 -9.49 6.80
CA SER A 88 -5.49 -8.93 5.46
C SER A 88 -5.90 -7.46 5.37
N ALA A 89 -6.84 -7.02 6.21
CA ALA A 89 -7.21 -5.61 6.29
C ALA A 89 -6.18 -4.76 7.06
N ALA A 90 -5.06 -5.34 7.52
CA ALA A 90 -4.01 -4.63 8.23
C ALA A 90 -2.93 -4.02 7.30
N PRO A 91 -2.54 -2.75 7.47
CA PRO A 91 -1.47 -2.15 6.70
C PRO A 91 -0.09 -2.56 7.25
N LEU A 92 0.33 -3.78 6.91
CA LEU A 92 1.53 -4.40 7.48
C LEU A 92 2.86 -3.89 6.90
N TRP A 93 2.85 -3.10 5.84
CA TRP A 93 4.03 -2.49 5.21
C TRP A 93 3.90 -0.97 5.16
N SER A 94 4.91 -0.24 5.63
CA SER A 94 4.88 1.22 5.74
C SER A 94 5.94 1.93 4.89
N PRO A 95 5.67 3.16 4.43
CA PRO A 95 6.59 4.27 4.27
C PRO A 95 8.08 3.98 4.34
N ASP A 96 8.46 3.99 5.61
CA ASP A 96 9.81 4.01 6.11
C ASP A 96 10.53 2.67 5.93
N GLN A 97 9.82 1.63 5.48
CA GLN A 97 10.37 0.29 5.31
C GLN A 97 11.16 0.14 4.00
N ASP A 98 10.99 1.06 3.04
CA ASP A 98 11.76 1.07 1.79
C ASP A 98 13.27 1.29 2.00
N ALA A 99 13.66 1.80 3.17
CA ALA A 99 15.06 1.96 3.52
C ALA A 99 15.74 0.63 3.93
N TYR A 100 14.98 -0.46 4.06
CA TYR A 100 15.49 -1.76 4.47
C TYR A 100 15.43 -2.76 3.33
N GLU A 101 16.57 -3.36 3.04
CA GLU A 101 16.66 -4.48 2.12
C GLU A 101 16.10 -5.75 2.80
N PRO A 102 15.14 -6.47 2.16
CA PRO A 102 14.66 -7.74 2.66
C PRO A 102 15.76 -8.79 2.74
N VAL A 103 15.65 -9.70 3.71
CA VAL A 103 16.56 -10.84 3.82
C VAL A 103 15.99 -12.02 3.04
N PRO A 104 16.79 -12.72 2.22
CA PRO A 104 16.34 -13.93 1.54
C PRO A 104 15.79 -14.98 2.51
N PHE A 105 14.72 -15.65 2.11
CA PHE A 105 14.09 -16.65 2.95
C PHE A 105 15.00 -17.88 3.11
N THR A 106 15.13 -18.37 4.35
CA THR A 106 15.86 -19.60 4.67
C THR A 106 15.10 -20.39 5.74
N GLU A 107 15.28 -21.70 5.80
CA GLU A 107 14.64 -22.54 6.84
C GLU A 107 15.02 -22.12 8.27
N ALA A 108 16.19 -21.51 8.46
CA ALA A 108 16.60 -20.96 9.74
C ALA A 108 15.66 -19.86 10.26
N LEU A 109 14.99 -19.13 9.36
CA LEU A 109 14.00 -18.11 9.72
C LEU A 109 12.71 -18.70 10.30
N LEU A 110 12.46 -20.00 10.12
CA LEU A 110 11.33 -20.69 10.76
C LEU A 110 11.53 -20.89 12.27
N HIS A 111 12.73 -20.62 12.79
CA HIS A 111 13.03 -20.73 14.21
C HIS A 111 13.71 -19.46 14.71
N GLN A 112 12.94 -18.57 15.34
CA GLN A 112 13.45 -17.30 15.85
C GLN A 112 13.19 -17.15 17.34
N HIS A 113 14.20 -16.69 18.07
CA HIS A 113 14.09 -16.45 19.51
C HIS A 113 13.62 -17.67 20.33
N GLY A 114 13.89 -18.89 19.83
CA GLY A 114 13.44 -20.14 20.46
C GLY A 114 11.98 -20.50 20.18
N GLU A 115 11.30 -19.75 19.31
CA GLU A 115 9.93 -20.02 18.86
C GLU A 115 9.92 -20.50 17.40
N GLU A 116 8.96 -21.36 17.08
CA GLU A 116 8.63 -21.74 15.70
C GLU A 116 7.78 -20.64 15.06
N VAL A 117 8.19 -20.17 13.89
CA VAL A 117 7.50 -19.13 13.13
C VAL A 117 6.67 -19.80 12.04
N GLN A 118 5.36 -19.56 12.05
CA GLN A 118 4.44 -20.16 11.08
C GLN A 118 4.41 -19.33 9.79
N CYS A 119 4.67 -19.95 8.64
CA CYS A 119 4.50 -19.29 7.35
C CYS A 119 3.05 -19.42 6.87
N ILE A 120 2.37 -18.28 6.70
CA ILE A 120 1.05 -18.24 6.08
C ILE A 120 1.25 -18.34 4.56
N PRO A 121 0.57 -19.28 3.87
CA PRO A 121 0.75 -19.46 2.44
C PRO A 121 0.15 -18.29 1.66
N TYR A 122 0.72 -18.01 0.49
CA TYR A 122 0.09 -17.10 -0.48
C TYR A 122 -1.22 -17.72 -0.99
N THR A 123 -2.32 -17.01 -0.81
CA THR A 123 -3.65 -17.39 -1.32
C THR A 123 -4.26 -16.35 -2.25
N VAL A 124 -3.59 -15.21 -2.43
CA VAL A 124 -4.02 -14.13 -3.32
C VAL A 124 -2.92 -13.87 -4.35
N SER A 125 -3.29 -13.98 -5.63
CA SER A 125 -2.40 -13.64 -6.74
C SER A 125 -2.19 -12.11 -6.81
N PRO A 126 -0.96 -11.63 -7.05
CA PRO A 126 -0.72 -10.21 -7.25
C PRO A 126 -1.41 -9.70 -8.53
N PHE A 127 -1.67 -10.59 -9.48
CA PHE A 127 -2.28 -10.27 -10.76
C PHE A 127 -3.80 -10.13 -10.68
N SER A 128 -4.46 -10.60 -9.62
CA SER A 128 -5.89 -10.38 -9.39
C SER A 128 -6.25 -8.89 -9.41
N LEU A 129 -5.32 -8.01 -9.00
CA LEU A 129 -5.47 -6.55 -9.09
C LEU A 129 -5.68 -6.06 -10.54
N LEU A 130 -5.05 -6.72 -11.52
CA LEU A 130 -5.16 -6.38 -12.94
C LEU A 130 -6.46 -6.90 -13.58
N ASP A 131 -7.18 -7.78 -12.90
CA ASP A 131 -8.44 -8.34 -13.37
C ASP A 131 -9.65 -7.59 -12.81
N ILE A 132 -9.51 -6.82 -11.72
CA ILE A 132 -10.57 -5.95 -11.21
C ILE A 132 -11.14 -5.04 -12.32
N PRO A 133 -10.32 -4.29 -13.09
CA PRO A 133 -10.88 -3.38 -14.08
C PRO A 133 -11.62 -4.09 -15.21
N LYS A 134 -11.17 -5.30 -15.58
CA LYS A 134 -11.80 -6.16 -16.60
C LYS A 134 -13.16 -6.68 -16.15
N SER A 135 -13.35 -6.94 -14.86
CA SER A 135 -14.64 -7.39 -14.31
C SER A 135 -15.75 -6.33 -14.35
N SER A 136 -15.42 -5.09 -14.73
CA SER A 136 -16.22 -3.89 -14.52
C SER A 136 -16.45 -3.10 -15.82
N GLU A 137 -16.62 -3.79 -16.95
CA GLU A 137 -16.54 -3.22 -18.31
C GLU A 137 -17.46 -2.02 -18.58
N ASP A 138 -18.67 -2.03 -18.02
CA ASP A 138 -19.70 -0.98 -18.22
C ASP A 138 -19.77 0.06 -17.10
N SER A 139 -18.91 -0.06 -16.08
CA SER A 139 -18.96 0.83 -14.92
C SER A 139 -18.06 2.06 -15.09
N THR A 140 -18.35 3.10 -14.31
CA THR A 140 -17.45 4.24 -14.12
C THR A 140 -17.07 4.29 -12.66
N TRP A 141 -15.78 4.28 -12.36
CA TRP A 141 -15.29 4.46 -11.00
C TRP A 141 -15.14 5.95 -10.72
N THR A 142 -15.74 6.40 -9.62
CA THR A 142 -15.58 7.77 -9.13
C THR A 142 -14.50 7.75 -8.05
N ILE A 143 -13.32 8.27 -8.38
CA ILE A 143 -12.18 8.37 -7.45
C ILE A 143 -12.37 9.60 -6.56
N ALA A 144 -12.72 10.72 -7.18
CA ALA A 144 -13.07 11.97 -6.52
C ALA A 144 -14.17 12.69 -7.31
N GLN A 145 -14.77 13.74 -6.74
CA GLN A 145 -15.80 14.54 -7.43
C GLN A 145 -15.34 15.06 -8.80
N TYR A 146 -14.04 15.30 -8.96
CA TYR A 146 -13.43 15.81 -10.18
C TYR A 146 -12.71 14.75 -11.02
N LEU A 147 -12.64 13.50 -10.56
CA LEU A 147 -11.86 12.43 -11.22
C LEU A 147 -12.67 11.14 -11.31
N GLN A 148 -12.98 10.75 -12.54
CA GLN A 148 -13.65 9.49 -12.87
C GLN A 148 -12.80 8.67 -13.83
N VAL A 149 -12.84 7.35 -13.70
CA VAL A 149 -12.07 6.42 -14.54
C VAL A 149 -12.99 5.36 -15.12
N ARG A 150 -12.75 5.01 -16.40
CA ARG A 150 -13.38 3.85 -17.03
C ARG A 150 -12.50 2.62 -16.81
N PRO A 151 -12.93 1.63 -16.01
CA PRO A 151 -12.05 0.54 -15.60
C PRO A 151 -11.55 -0.30 -16.77
N SER A 152 -12.40 -0.56 -17.77
CA SER A 152 -12.05 -1.27 -19.01
C SER A 152 -10.92 -0.63 -19.81
N THR A 153 -10.57 0.64 -19.54
CA THR A 153 -9.48 1.35 -20.21
C THR A 153 -8.15 1.28 -19.46
N ILE A 154 -8.15 0.77 -18.22
CA ILE A 154 -6.94 0.60 -17.42
C ILE A 154 -6.10 -0.51 -18.05
N LYS A 155 -4.89 -0.16 -18.48
CA LYS A 155 -3.90 -1.09 -19.01
C LYS A 155 -2.55 -0.88 -18.32
N PRO A 156 -1.88 -1.95 -17.85
CA PRO A 156 -0.51 -1.82 -17.36
C PRO A 156 0.44 -1.60 -18.54
N THR A 157 1.27 -0.57 -18.45
CA THR A 157 2.42 -0.36 -19.35
C THR A 157 3.70 -0.95 -18.75
N LEU A 158 3.70 -1.18 -17.44
CA LEU A 158 4.67 -1.98 -16.67
C LEU A 158 3.98 -2.48 -15.40
N PHE A 159 4.27 -3.71 -14.98
CA PHE A 159 3.81 -4.26 -13.71
C PHE A 159 4.81 -5.30 -13.19
N SER A 160 5.28 -5.13 -11.96
CA SER A 160 6.00 -6.15 -11.21
C SER A 160 5.42 -6.31 -9.82
N ALA A 161 5.58 -7.52 -9.28
CA ALA A 161 5.16 -7.87 -7.94
C ALA A 161 6.31 -8.60 -7.24
N ALA A 162 6.71 -8.14 -6.06
CA ALA A 162 7.72 -8.81 -5.26
C ALA A 162 7.10 -9.52 -4.06
N PRO A 163 7.29 -10.84 -3.90
CA PRO A 163 6.80 -11.56 -2.74
C PRO A 163 7.61 -11.14 -1.51
N LEU A 164 6.92 -10.80 -0.44
CA LEU A 164 7.53 -10.47 0.84
C LEU A 164 6.81 -11.17 2.00
N LEU A 165 7.57 -11.77 2.90
CA LEU A 165 7.08 -12.33 4.16
C LEU A 165 7.31 -11.34 5.31
N ILE A 166 6.24 -10.74 5.81
CA ILE A 166 6.30 -9.75 6.89
C ILE A 166 6.20 -10.48 8.23
N PRO A 167 7.20 -10.38 9.12
CA PRO A 167 7.11 -10.99 10.44
C PRO A 167 6.10 -10.23 11.31
N VAL A 168 5.17 -10.96 11.90
CA VAL A 168 4.08 -10.46 12.75
C VAL A 168 3.97 -11.35 13.99
N TYR A 169 3.69 -10.75 15.14
CA TYR A 169 3.22 -11.49 16.31
C TYR A 169 1.72 -11.35 16.45
N LEU A 170 1.03 -12.46 16.71
CA LEU A 170 -0.40 -12.52 16.99
C LEU A 170 -0.59 -12.79 18.48
N ALA A 171 -1.48 -12.05 19.13
CA ALA A 171 -1.77 -12.19 20.56
C ALA A 171 -3.27 -12.14 20.81
N GLN A 172 -3.82 -13.20 21.39
CA GLN A 172 -5.24 -13.25 21.78
C GLN A 172 -5.37 -12.95 23.28
N TYR A 173 -6.35 -12.12 23.63
CA TYR A 173 -6.69 -11.78 25.00
C TYR A 173 -8.15 -12.11 25.27
N GLU A 174 -8.43 -12.64 26.45
CA GLU A 174 -9.80 -12.89 26.90
C GLU A 174 -10.45 -11.58 27.36
N LEU A 175 -11.62 -11.26 26.82
CA LEU A 175 -12.43 -10.13 27.26
C LEU A 175 -13.04 -10.46 28.63
N GLY A 176 -12.93 -9.54 29.58
CA GLY A 176 -13.57 -9.72 30.89
C GLY A 176 -15.08 -9.87 30.73
N ARG A 177 -15.74 -10.67 31.59
CA ARG A 177 -17.21 -10.72 31.63
C ARG A 177 -17.73 -9.34 32.02
N LEU A 178 -18.36 -8.63 31.09
CA LEU A 178 -18.83 -7.28 31.35
C LEU A 178 -20.14 -7.30 32.14
N GLU A 179 -21.07 -8.23 31.88
CA GLU A 179 -22.27 -8.41 32.72
C GLU A 179 -22.80 -9.86 32.78
N ALA A 180 -23.79 -10.11 33.65
CA ALA A 180 -24.51 -11.38 33.81
C ALA A 180 -25.42 -11.65 32.60
N GLY A 181 -24.80 -11.94 31.44
CA GLY A 181 -25.47 -12.16 30.17
C GLY A 181 -24.49 -12.32 29.01
N ASP A 182 -23.25 -11.85 29.15
CA ASP A 182 -22.23 -12.00 28.12
C ASP A 182 -21.75 -13.44 27.99
N LYS A 183 -21.49 -13.84 26.74
CA LYS A 183 -20.93 -15.14 26.43
C LYS A 183 -19.51 -15.20 27.02
N ALA A 184 -19.33 -16.07 28.00
CA ALA A 184 -18.00 -16.36 28.50
C ALA A 184 -17.09 -16.84 27.35
N GLY A 185 -15.89 -16.27 27.24
CA GLY A 185 -14.88 -16.70 26.29
C GLY A 185 -14.79 -15.89 24.99
N GLU A 186 -15.39 -14.69 24.92
CA GLU A 186 -15.05 -13.76 23.83
C GLU A 186 -13.59 -13.31 23.95
N THR A 187 -12.91 -13.26 22.81
CA THR A 187 -11.50 -12.89 22.73
C THR A 187 -11.33 -11.69 21.80
N VAL A 188 -10.26 -10.94 22.02
CA VAL A 188 -9.76 -9.94 21.09
C VAL A 188 -8.36 -10.33 20.62
N THR A 189 -8.14 -10.30 19.32
CA THR A 189 -6.84 -10.52 18.69
C THR A 189 -6.15 -9.18 18.42
N LEU A 190 -4.95 -9.04 18.97
CA LEU A 190 -3.99 -7.99 18.66
C LEU A 190 -2.90 -8.57 17.78
N PHE A 191 -2.31 -7.72 16.95
CA PHE A 191 -1.14 -8.09 16.18
C PHE A 191 -0.18 -6.91 16.05
N ILE A 192 1.11 -7.22 16.00
CA ILE A 192 2.18 -6.23 15.96
C ILE A 192 3.23 -6.62 14.91
N GLN A 193 3.64 -5.65 14.10
CA GLN A 193 4.75 -5.79 13.16
C GLN A 193 6.05 -6.08 13.93
N ALA A 194 6.74 -7.17 13.59
CA ALA A 194 7.90 -7.64 14.34
C ALA A 194 9.26 -7.30 13.70
N HIS A 195 9.27 -6.76 12.47
CA HIS A 195 10.50 -6.40 11.74
C HIS A 195 11.18 -5.13 12.27
N ILE A 196 10.47 -4.28 13.03
CA ILE A 196 11.03 -3.12 13.74
C ILE A 196 10.81 -3.18 15.24
N ASN A 197 11.60 -2.42 16.02
CA ASN A 197 11.62 -2.46 17.48
C ASN A 197 10.44 -1.74 18.19
N GLY A 198 9.49 -1.19 17.43
CA GLY A 198 8.29 -0.52 17.91
C GLY A 198 7.21 -0.55 16.84
N GLY A 199 7.00 -1.74 16.26
CA GLY A 199 6.05 -1.93 15.16
C GLY A 199 4.65 -1.44 15.48
N GLY A 200 3.90 -1.11 14.42
CA GLY A 200 2.50 -0.74 14.55
C GLY A 200 1.72 -1.88 15.22
N ILE A 201 0.97 -1.52 16.25
CA ILE A 201 0.04 -2.43 16.93
C ILE A 201 -1.33 -2.18 16.31
N MET A 202 -2.03 -3.26 16.01
CA MET A 202 -3.36 -3.24 15.46
C MET A 202 -4.22 -4.26 16.23
N ALA A 203 -5.53 -4.06 16.20
CA ALA A 203 -6.49 -4.96 16.82
C ALA A 203 -7.65 -5.26 15.87
N GLU A 204 -8.24 -6.43 16.02
CA GLU A 204 -9.52 -6.72 15.37
C GLU A 204 -10.63 -5.81 15.92
N ARG A 205 -11.62 -5.50 15.06
CA ARG A 205 -12.79 -4.74 15.47
C ARG A 205 -13.49 -5.38 16.65
N LEU A 206 -13.82 -4.57 17.65
CA LEU A 206 -14.64 -5.00 18.78
C LEU A 206 -16.10 -5.10 18.36
N SER A 207 -16.73 -6.23 18.66
CA SER A 207 -18.17 -6.44 18.44
C SER A 207 -19.05 -5.47 19.23
N ASN A 208 -18.54 -4.95 20.35
CA ASN A 208 -19.25 -4.05 21.26
C ASN A 208 -18.39 -2.81 21.58
N THR A 209 -18.65 -1.71 20.88
CA THR A 209 -18.00 -0.41 21.11
C THR A 209 -18.69 0.41 22.20
N GLU A 210 -19.83 -0.04 22.75
CA GLU A 210 -20.53 0.64 23.85
C GLU A 210 -19.97 0.26 25.24
N GLY A 211 -19.13 -0.78 25.30
CA GLY A 211 -18.50 -1.25 26.53
C GLY A 211 -17.35 -0.37 27.07
N PRO A 212 -16.69 -0.80 28.17
CA PRO A 212 -15.58 -0.06 28.78
C PRO A 212 -14.41 0.23 27.84
N ALA A 213 -14.14 -0.67 26.89
CA ALA A 213 -13.10 -0.48 25.88
C ALA A 213 -13.40 0.72 24.96
N GLY A 214 -14.63 0.82 24.43
CA GLY A 214 -15.02 1.96 23.59
C GLY A 214 -15.06 3.28 24.37
N SER A 215 -15.51 3.24 25.62
CA SER A 215 -15.42 4.39 26.53
C SER A 215 -13.97 4.85 26.73
N ALA A 216 -13.04 3.90 26.93
CA ALA A 216 -11.62 4.22 27.06
C ALA A 216 -11.06 4.86 25.77
N PHE A 217 -11.41 4.36 24.58
CA PHE A 217 -11.02 4.97 23.31
C PHE A 217 -11.57 6.38 23.13
N GLN A 218 -12.83 6.64 23.51
CA GLN A 218 -13.40 7.98 23.47
C GLN A 218 -12.63 8.94 24.39
N VAL A 219 -12.22 8.48 25.57
CA VAL A 219 -11.37 9.27 26.48
C VAL A 219 -10.01 9.56 25.83
N PHE A 220 -9.34 8.55 25.26
CA PHE A 220 -8.06 8.74 24.57
C PHE A 220 -8.15 9.74 23.41
N ASN A 221 -9.19 9.64 22.59
CA ASN A 221 -9.47 10.58 21.50
C ASN A 221 -9.72 12.00 22.05
N SER A 222 -10.53 12.14 23.11
CA SER A 222 -10.85 13.46 23.70
C SER A 222 -9.65 14.17 24.32
N LEU A 223 -8.66 13.40 24.80
CA LEU A 223 -7.42 13.93 25.37
C LEU A 223 -6.37 14.30 24.32
N GLY A 224 -6.65 14.08 23.02
CA GLY A 224 -5.68 14.30 21.94
C GLY A 224 -4.44 13.41 22.06
N LEU A 225 -4.54 12.30 22.81
CA LEU A 225 -3.45 11.35 23.02
C LEU A 225 -3.32 10.36 21.86
N SER A 226 -4.28 10.36 20.94
CA SER A 226 -4.32 9.54 19.73
C SER A 226 -4.88 10.35 18.56
N LYS A 227 -4.57 9.92 17.32
CA LYS A 227 -5.38 10.25 16.16
C LYS A 227 -6.79 9.69 16.36
N ASP A 228 -7.80 10.33 15.78
CA ASP A 228 -9.18 9.88 15.82
C ASP A 228 -9.27 8.39 15.41
N PHE A 229 -9.38 7.52 16.42
CA PHE A 229 -9.53 6.09 16.17
C PHE A 229 -10.85 5.84 15.45
N ASP A 230 -10.78 5.26 14.26
CA ASP A 230 -11.96 4.76 13.56
C ASP A 230 -12.38 3.43 14.19
N LEU A 231 -13.29 3.50 15.16
CA LEU A 231 -13.82 2.32 15.86
C LEU A 231 -14.73 1.45 14.98
N ASP A 232 -15.14 1.97 13.82
CA ASP A 232 -15.93 1.22 12.84
C ASP A 232 -15.06 0.47 11.83
N ALA A 233 -13.76 0.78 11.77
CA ALA A 233 -12.81 0.05 10.97
C ALA A 233 -12.73 -1.42 11.38
N GLU A 234 -12.57 -2.31 10.40
CA GLU A 234 -12.38 -3.73 10.64
C GLU A 234 -11.09 -4.03 11.40
N VAL A 235 -10.06 -3.24 11.13
CA VAL A 235 -8.79 -3.24 11.85
C VAL A 235 -8.61 -1.89 12.51
N LEU A 236 -8.55 -1.91 13.83
CA LEU A 236 -8.25 -0.75 14.63
C LEU A 236 -6.72 -0.58 14.67
N ASP A 237 -6.21 0.46 14.01
CA ASP A 237 -4.80 0.82 14.05
C ASP A 237 -4.50 1.60 15.33
N LEU A 238 -3.71 0.99 16.22
CA LEU A 238 -3.32 1.53 17.52
C LEU A 238 -1.94 2.21 17.48
N SER A 239 -1.36 2.35 16.28
CA SER A 239 -0.09 3.04 16.08
C SER A 239 -0.26 4.56 16.04
N ILE A 240 0.82 5.29 16.31
CA ILE A 240 0.84 6.76 16.24
C ILE A 240 0.78 7.23 14.77
N VAL A 241 1.36 6.43 13.87
CA VAL A 241 1.46 6.74 12.44
C VAL A 241 0.84 5.61 11.66
N ALA A 242 -0.41 5.79 11.26
CA ALA A 242 -1.09 4.85 10.38
C ALA A 242 -0.32 4.73 9.06
N PRO A 243 0.16 3.54 8.70
CA PRO A 243 0.86 3.35 7.45
C PRO A 243 -0.13 3.29 6.29
N ASN A 244 0.21 3.94 5.18
CA ASN A 244 -0.50 3.81 3.91
C ASN A 244 0.16 2.71 3.09
N ARG A 245 -0.63 1.78 2.57
CA ARG A 245 -0.17 0.71 1.69
C ARG A 245 -0.02 1.18 0.25
N VAL A 246 -0.94 2.02 -0.20
CA VAL A 246 -0.96 2.54 -1.57
C VAL A 246 -0.06 3.75 -1.69
N ARG A 247 0.82 3.70 -2.69
CA ARG A 247 1.81 4.73 -2.95
C ARG A 247 1.79 5.13 -4.41
N VAL A 248 1.20 6.28 -4.66
CA VAL A 248 1.18 6.89 -5.98
C VAL A 248 2.35 7.88 -6.06
N GLU A 249 3.41 7.48 -6.76
CA GLU A 249 4.61 8.32 -6.93
C GLU A 249 4.32 9.52 -7.84
N SER A 250 3.59 9.29 -8.93
CA SER A 250 3.24 10.34 -9.87
C SER A 250 1.96 10.03 -10.63
N THR A 251 1.34 11.09 -11.14
CA THR A 251 0.25 10.99 -12.12
C THR A 251 0.41 12.08 -13.17
N SER A 252 -0.08 11.82 -14.37
CA SER A 252 -0.09 12.81 -15.44
C SER A 252 -1.17 13.90 -15.25
N LEU A 253 -2.07 13.74 -14.29
CA LEU A 253 -3.17 14.66 -13.99
C LEU A 253 -2.70 15.93 -13.25
N ARG A 254 -3.47 17.03 -13.36
CA ARG A 254 -3.22 18.29 -12.65
C ARG A 254 -4.45 18.72 -11.86
N PRO A 255 -4.28 19.24 -10.63
CA PRO A 255 -3.02 19.35 -9.90
C PRO A 255 -2.51 17.97 -9.46
N ILE A 256 -1.19 17.74 -9.64
CA ILE A 256 -0.57 16.41 -9.45
C ILE A 256 -0.82 15.92 -8.01
N LYS A 257 -0.52 16.76 -7.02
CA LYS A 257 -0.61 16.40 -5.60
C LYS A 257 -2.02 15.96 -5.18
N ASP A 258 -3.04 16.68 -5.63
CA ASP A 258 -4.42 16.36 -5.23
C ASP A 258 -4.89 15.08 -5.92
N SER A 259 -4.52 14.90 -7.19
CA SER A 259 -4.84 13.69 -7.95
C SER A 259 -4.12 12.45 -7.41
N THR A 260 -2.83 12.56 -7.06
CA THR A 260 -2.08 11.44 -6.45
C THR A 260 -2.66 11.06 -5.10
N SER A 261 -3.00 12.04 -4.24
CA SER A 261 -3.63 11.78 -2.94
C SER A 261 -4.98 11.13 -3.13
N ALA A 262 -5.85 11.68 -3.99
CA ALA A 262 -7.18 11.14 -4.23
C ALA A 262 -7.14 9.69 -4.73
N ILE A 263 -6.23 9.35 -5.65
CA ILE A 263 -6.07 7.97 -6.13
C ILE A 263 -5.59 7.05 -4.99
N ALA A 264 -4.59 7.48 -4.22
CA ALA A 264 -4.04 6.70 -3.12
C ALA A 264 -5.08 6.45 -2.03
N ASP A 265 -5.76 7.51 -1.57
CA ASP A 265 -6.80 7.46 -0.53
C ASP A 265 -7.99 6.60 -0.97
N TRP A 266 -8.42 6.74 -2.24
CA TRP A 266 -9.49 5.93 -2.82
C TRP A 266 -9.12 4.44 -2.80
N LEU A 267 -7.95 4.05 -3.32
CA LEU A 267 -7.51 2.65 -3.31
C LEU A 267 -7.30 2.11 -1.89
N GLU A 268 -6.70 2.90 -1.00
CA GLU A 268 -6.47 2.53 0.39
C GLU A 268 -7.79 2.21 1.11
N SER A 269 -8.88 2.94 0.80
CA SER A 269 -10.20 2.67 1.38
C SER A 269 -10.74 1.27 1.04
N PHE A 270 -10.43 0.74 -0.15
CA PHE A 270 -10.81 -0.64 -0.51
C PHE A 270 -9.94 -1.66 0.20
N LEU A 271 -8.63 -1.41 0.30
CA LEU A 271 -7.69 -2.33 0.93
C LEU A 271 -7.84 -2.41 2.46
N ARG A 272 -8.56 -1.47 3.07
CA ARG A 272 -8.91 -1.48 4.50
C ARG A 272 -10.07 -2.42 4.85
N SER A 273 -10.75 -3.03 3.88
CA SER A 273 -11.84 -3.97 4.14
C SER A 273 -11.51 -5.37 3.63
N SER A 274 -11.63 -6.37 4.51
CA SER A 274 -11.39 -7.77 4.16
C SER A 274 -12.35 -8.27 3.10
N HIS A 275 -13.55 -7.70 2.98
CA HIS A 275 -14.51 -8.05 1.94
C HIS A 275 -13.95 -7.86 0.52
N TYR A 276 -13.22 -6.76 0.28
CA TYR A 276 -12.58 -6.55 -1.03
C TYR A 276 -11.39 -7.48 -1.23
N ILE A 277 -10.73 -7.88 -0.14
CA ILE A 277 -9.64 -8.84 -0.18
C ILE A 277 -10.13 -10.25 -0.46
N GLU A 278 -11.25 -10.66 0.13
CA GLU A 278 -11.92 -11.92 -0.17
C GLU A 278 -12.27 -12.00 -1.66
N LYS A 279 -12.79 -10.90 -2.23
CA LYS A 279 -13.03 -10.79 -3.67
C LYS A 279 -11.76 -10.93 -4.49
N LEU A 280 -10.66 -10.30 -4.07
CA LEU A 280 -9.35 -10.44 -4.73
C LEU A 280 -8.84 -11.89 -4.72
N ALA A 281 -9.00 -12.58 -3.58
CA ALA A 281 -8.64 -13.98 -3.43
C ALA A 281 -9.50 -14.88 -4.33
N ALA A 282 -10.79 -14.56 -4.48
CA ALA A 282 -11.72 -15.29 -5.33
C ALA A 282 -11.48 -15.06 -6.84
N MET A 283 -10.86 -13.94 -7.23
CA MET A 283 -10.60 -13.60 -8.63
C MET A 283 -9.47 -14.44 -9.26
N GLY A 284 -8.52 -14.91 -8.46
CA GLY A 284 -7.39 -15.66 -9.00
C GLY A 284 -6.52 -16.27 -7.92
N GLN A 285 -6.12 -17.52 -8.14
CA GLN A 285 -5.07 -18.18 -7.38
C GLN A 285 -3.73 -17.96 -8.08
N LEU A 286 -2.65 -17.99 -7.31
CA LEU A 286 -1.31 -17.97 -7.88
C LEU A 286 -1.01 -19.39 -8.39
N ASP A 287 -1.12 -19.59 -9.71
CA ASP A 287 -0.88 -20.91 -10.32
C ASP A 287 0.61 -21.29 -10.33
N SER A 288 1.49 -20.30 -10.46
CA SER A 288 2.96 -20.46 -10.45
C SER A 288 3.63 -19.12 -10.10
N ASP A 289 4.80 -19.21 -9.46
CA ASP A 289 5.71 -18.11 -9.20
C ASP A 289 6.74 -17.88 -10.33
N ASP A 290 6.69 -18.68 -11.40
CA ASP A 290 7.56 -18.57 -12.58
C ASP A 290 7.21 -17.39 -13.51
N ASP A 291 6.13 -16.64 -13.22
CA ASP A 291 5.76 -15.49 -14.04
C ASP A 291 6.91 -14.45 -13.99
N PRO A 292 7.46 -14.01 -15.13
CA PRO A 292 8.61 -13.12 -15.17
C PRO A 292 8.38 -11.76 -14.52
N ARG A 293 7.12 -11.39 -14.24
CA ARG A 293 6.75 -10.16 -13.51
C ARG A 293 6.87 -10.32 -11.99
N ILE A 294 6.98 -11.55 -11.49
CA ILE A 294 7.29 -11.83 -10.09
C ILE A 294 8.80 -11.71 -9.93
N ARG A 295 9.24 -10.70 -9.16
CA ARG A 295 10.66 -10.34 -9.01
C ARG A 295 11.04 -10.28 -7.55
N GLU A 296 12.31 -10.52 -7.23
CA GLU A 296 12.82 -10.23 -5.89
C GLU A 296 12.88 -8.72 -5.65
N LEU A 297 12.64 -8.29 -4.40
CA LEU A 297 12.77 -6.90 -4.01
C LEU A 297 14.25 -6.61 -3.69
N THR A 298 15.02 -6.27 -4.72
CA THR A 298 16.46 -5.97 -4.67
C THR A 298 16.74 -4.55 -5.15
N GLU A 299 17.85 -3.96 -4.72
CA GLU A 299 18.27 -2.61 -5.14
C GLU A 299 18.44 -2.55 -6.67
N GLU A 300 18.99 -3.59 -7.30
CA GLU A 300 19.18 -3.64 -8.74
C GLU A 300 17.87 -3.60 -9.53
N GLU A 301 16.85 -4.35 -9.09
CA GLU A 301 15.53 -4.31 -9.72
C GLU A 301 14.86 -2.95 -9.49
N GLU A 302 14.98 -2.38 -8.29
CA GLU A 302 14.44 -1.06 -7.97
C GLU A 302 15.10 0.07 -8.78
N ASP A 303 16.39 0.01 -9.04
CA ASP A 303 17.12 1.00 -9.84
C ASP A 303 16.63 1.03 -11.29
N VAL A 304 16.47 -0.14 -11.90
CA VAL A 304 15.94 -0.27 -13.27
C VAL A 304 14.51 0.29 -13.34
N LEU A 305 13.65 -0.07 -12.38
CA LEU A 305 12.29 0.44 -12.29
C LEU A 305 12.26 1.96 -12.07
N SER A 306 13.13 2.48 -11.20
CA SER A 306 13.27 3.90 -10.90
C SER A 306 13.62 4.71 -12.13
N GLU A 307 14.61 4.26 -12.93
CA GLU A 307 14.95 4.96 -14.17
C GLU A 307 13.78 4.94 -15.17
N TYR A 308 13.11 3.79 -15.33
CA TYR A 308 11.97 3.66 -16.23
C TYR A 308 10.80 4.59 -15.84
N PHE A 309 10.41 4.61 -14.56
CA PHE A 309 9.31 5.44 -14.05
C PHE A 309 9.65 6.94 -14.07
N ARG A 310 10.90 7.30 -13.78
CA ARG A 310 11.36 8.69 -13.92
C ARG A 310 11.22 9.17 -15.37
N LEU A 311 11.66 8.38 -16.34
CA LEU A 311 11.50 8.71 -17.76
C LEU A 311 10.01 8.78 -18.17
N GLY A 312 9.17 7.88 -17.67
CA GLY A 312 7.71 7.92 -17.89
C GLY A 312 7.08 9.22 -17.39
N SER A 313 7.46 9.65 -16.18
CA SER A 313 7.01 10.91 -15.57
C SER A 313 7.47 12.14 -16.38
N GLU A 314 8.73 12.17 -16.83
CA GLU A 314 9.27 13.24 -17.66
C GLU A 314 8.60 13.32 -19.04
N ILE A 315 8.39 12.18 -19.69
CA ILE A 315 7.65 12.09 -20.97
C ILE A 315 6.23 12.63 -20.80
N GLY A 316 5.52 12.22 -19.74
CA GLY A 316 4.18 12.71 -19.43
C GLY A 316 4.17 14.23 -19.22
N MET A 317 5.18 14.79 -18.53
CA MET A 317 5.31 16.24 -18.36
C MET A 317 5.54 16.98 -19.68
N ILE A 318 6.43 16.48 -20.54
CA ILE A 318 6.72 17.13 -21.83
C ILE A 318 5.51 17.05 -22.76
N LYS A 319 4.83 15.89 -22.85
CA LYS A 319 3.60 15.73 -23.66
C LYS A 319 2.58 16.81 -23.33
N ARG A 320 2.29 17.01 -22.03
CA ARG A 320 1.37 18.06 -21.58
C ARG A 320 1.79 19.47 -21.98
N ILE A 321 3.08 19.79 -21.90
CA ILE A 321 3.57 21.11 -22.30
C ILE A 321 3.36 21.28 -23.80
N VAL A 322 3.68 20.25 -24.60
CA VAL A 322 3.48 20.27 -26.06
C VAL A 322 1.99 20.44 -26.40
N ASP A 323 1.10 19.72 -25.72
CA ASP A 323 -0.35 19.78 -25.95
C ASP A 323 -0.91 21.16 -25.57
N ALA A 324 -0.55 21.68 -24.40
CA ALA A 324 -0.94 23.02 -23.96
C ALA A 324 -0.43 24.12 -24.90
N MET A 325 0.77 23.95 -25.48
CA MET A 325 1.31 24.88 -26.48
C MET A 325 0.60 24.78 -27.83
N ALA A 326 0.09 23.60 -28.19
CA ALA A 326 -0.70 23.41 -29.41
C ALA A 326 -2.10 24.04 -29.30
N GLU A 327 -2.67 24.09 -28.09
CA GLU A 327 -3.95 24.75 -27.81
C GLU A 327 -3.82 26.28 -27.64
N ALA A 328 -2.62 26.77 -27.33
CA ALA A 328 -2.38 28.19 -27.11
C ALA A 328 -2.38 28.99 -28.44
N SER A 329 -2.89 30.21 -28.41
CA SER A 329 -2.95 31.08 -29.60
C SER A 329 -1.57 31.37 -30.20
N GLU A 330 -1.49 31.65 -31.51
CA GLU A 330 -0.24 31.94 -32.26
C GLU A 330 0.62 33.06 -31.64
N ASN A 331 0.03 33.94 -30.84
CA ASN A 331 0.71 35.04 -30.16
C ASN A 331 1.36 34.66 -28.82
N THR A 332 1.26 33.40 -28.40
CA THR A 332 1.82 32.92 -27.13
C THR A 332 3.34 32.85 -27.24
N ARG A 333 4.03 33.54 -26.33
CA ARG A 333 5.49 33.46 -26.21
C ARG A 333 5.87 32.59 -25.03
N VAL A 334 6.87 31.73 -25.24
CA VAL A 334 7.38 30.83 -24.19
C VAL A 334 8.68 31.40 -23.66
N ILE A 335 8.79 31.50 -22.33
CA ILE A 335 10.00 31.92 -21.63
C ILE A 335 10.72 30.65 -21.15
N GLN A 336 11.87 30.36 -21.73
CA GLN A 336 12.72 29.26 -21.28
C GLN A 336 13.69 29.76 -20.20
N ILE A 337 13.59 29.23 -18.99
CA ILE A 337 14.50 29.52 -17.88
C ILE A 337 15.44 28.33 -17.70
N GLY A 338 16.68 28.47 -18.18
CA GLY A 338 17.74 27.48 -17.95
C GLY A 338 18.48 27.75 -16.62
N LYS A 339 19.02 26.71 -15.98
CA LYS A 339 19.93 26.88 -14.82
C LYS A 339 21.13 27.73 -15.24
N GLY A 340 21.19 28.97 -14.78
CA GLY A 340 22.31 29.89 -15.00
C GLY A 340 22.32 30.66 -16.33
N ALA A 341 21.28 30.54 -17.16
CA ALA A 341 21.15 31.30 -18.42
C ALA A 341 20.08 32.40 -18.28
N LEU A 342 20.28 33.52 -18.99
CA LEU A 342 19.25 34.55 -19.11
C LEU A 342 17.99 33.96 -19.77
N PRO A 343 16.78 34.36 -19.35
CA PRO A 343 15.54 33.87 -19.94
C PRO A 343 15.53 34.13 -21.45
N LYS A 344 15.36 33.08 -22.25
CA LYS A 344 15.19 33.21 -23.70
C LYS A 344 13.70 33.22 -24.03
N LEU A 345 13.29 34.20 -24.81
CA LEU A 345 11.96 34.26 -25.41
C LEU A 345 12.01 33.60 -26.78
N GLU A 346 11.26 32.52 -26.94
CA GLU A 346 11.12 31.81 -28.22
C GLU A 346 9.66 31.84 -28.67
N SER A 347 9.43 31.67 -29.98
CA SER A 347 8.08 31.46 -30.48
C SER A 347 7.55 30.10 -29.98
N ALA A 348 6.23 29.99 -29.79
CA ALA A 348 5.62 28.73 -29.38
C ALA A 348 5.97 27.57 -30.33
N GLU A 349 6.08 27.82 -31.63
CA GLU A 349 6.45 26.80 -32.62
C GLU A 349 7.87 26.26 -32.42
N GLN A 350 8.86 27.15 -32.23
CA GLN A 350 10.26 26.76 -32.04
C GLN A 350 10.44 25.96 -30.73
N ALA A 351 9.83 26.45 -29.65
CA ALA A 351 9.84 25.76 -28.37
C ALA A 351 9.10 24.40 -28.45
N SER A 352 7.97 24.33 -29.17
CA SER A 352 7.23 23.07 -29.40
C SER A 352 8.07 22.05 -30.17
N SER A 353 8.77 22.48 -31.22
CA SER A 353 9.66 21.62 -32.02
C SER A 353 10.79 21.04 -31.16
N THR A 354 11.44 21.87 -30.34
CA THR A 354 12.50 21.44 -29.43
C THR A 354 11.99 20.43 -28.40
N LEU A 355 10.81 20.68 -27.83
CA LEU A 355 10.18 19.75 -26.88
C LEU A 355 9.76 18.44 -27.54
N LYS A 356 9.26 18.45 -28.78
CA LYS A 356 8.94 17.24 -29.56
C LYS A 356 10.19 16.41 -29.86
N ALA A 357 11.30 17.06 -30.19
CA ALA A 357 12.58 16.37 -30.39
C ALA A 357 13.06 15.69 -29.10
N LYS A 358 13.04 16.43 -27.97
CA LYS A 358 13.36 15.87 -26.65
C LYS A 358 12.40 14.75 -26.24
N LEU A 359 11.12 14.88 -26.54
CA LEU A 359 10.12 13.86 -26.28
C LEU A 359 10.47 12.55 -26.98
N LYS A 360 10.83 12.61 -28.27
CA LYS A 360 11.25 11.45 -29.04
C LYS A 360 12.54 10.81 -28.47
N GLU A 361 13.50 11.62 -28.04
CA GLU A 361 14.72 11.15 -27.38
C GLU A 361 14.41 10.40 -26.08
N LEU A 362 13.56 10.97 -25.22
CA LEU A 362 13.16 10.33 -23.96
C LEU A 362 12.36 9.05 -24.20
N GLU A 363 11.47 9.01 -25.19
CA GLU A 363 10.72 7.81 -25.57
C GLU A 363 11.66 6.69 -26.06
N ALA A 364 12.67 7.03 -26.86
CA ALA A 364 13.69 6.08 -27.29
C ALA A 364 14.51 5.55 -26.10
N LYS A 365 14.98 6.44 -25.22
CA LYS A 365 15.70 6.06 -24.00
C LYS A 365 14.84 5.18 -23.10
N ARG A 366 13.56 5.50 -22.96
CA ARG A 366 12.61 4.72 -22.16
C ARG A 366 12.41 3.31 -22.71
N ALA A 367 12.34 3.16 -24.04
CA ALA A 367 12.26 1.85 -24.68
C ALA A 367 13.54 1.00 -24.49
N GLU A 368 14.70 1.66 -24.46
CA GLU A 368 16.00 1.04 -24.17
C GLU A 368 16.04 0.46 -22.74
N VAL A 369 15.73 1.30 -21.73
CA VAL A 369 15.77 0.90 -20.31
C VAL A 369 14.58 0.07 -19.86
N LYS A 370 13.61 -0.20 -20.73
CA LYS A 370 12.48 -1.08 -20.42
C LYS A 370 13.01 -2.47 -20.01
N PRO A 371 12.61 -3.02 -18.84
CA PRO A 371 13.13 -4.28 -18.34
C PRO A 371 12.98 -5.43 -19.34
N SER A 372 13.99 -6.31 -19.41
CA SER A 372 13.98 -7.46 -20.32
C SER A 372 12.85 -8.43 -20.03
N TRP A 373 12.61 -8.75 -18.76
CA TRP A 373 11.52 -9.64 -18.31
C TRP A 373 10.14 -9.13 -18.75
N TRP A 374 9.95 -7.81 -18.79
CA TRP A 374 8.70 -7.23 -19.29
C TRP A 374 8.56 -7.38 -20.81
N LYS A 375 9.66 -7.18 -21.56
CA LYS A 375 9.68 -7.41 -23.02
C LYS A 375 9.38 -8.86 -23.36
N GLU A 376 9.93 -9.81 -22.59
CA GLU A 376 9.67 -11.24 -22.73
C GLU A 376 8.20 -11.59 -22.45
N TRP A 377 7.62 -11.02 -21.39
CA TRP A 377 6.20 -11.17 -21.06
C TRP A 377 5.28 -10.60 -22.15
N GLU A 378 5.60 -9.43 -22.70
CA GLU A 378 4.84 -8.84 -23.82
C GLU A 378 4.87 -9.78 -25.04
N ALA A 379 6.05 -10.34 -25.37
CA ALA A 379 6.21 -11.25 -26.49
C ALA A 379 5.43 -12.56 -26.31
N SER A 380 5.47 -13.17 -25.13
CA SER A 380 4.73 -14.42 -24.83
C SER A 380 3.21 -14.19 -24.82
N SER A 381 2.75 -13.08 -24.26
CA SER A 381 1.34 -12.71 -24.21
C SER A 381 0.74 -12.40 -25.58
N SER A 382 1.52 -11.84 -26.51
CA SER A 382 1.10 -11.62 -27.89
C SER A 382 0.94 -12.92 -28.68
N GLN A 383 1.80 -13.91 -28.42
CA GLN A 383 1.70 -15.22 -29.07
C GLN A 383 0.47 -16.01 -28.63
N GLN A 384 0.06 -15.91 -27.36
CA GLN A 384 -1.14 -16.58 -26.85
C GLN A 384 -2.46 -16.02 -27.40
N LYS A 385 -2.45 -14.78 -27.93
CA LYS A 385 -3.64 -14.13 -28.52
C LYS A 385 -3.79 -14.33 -30.02
N SER A 386 -2.77 -14.87 -30.68
CA SER A 386 -2.74 -15.15 -32.12
C SER A 386 -3.14 -16.59 -32.38
#